data_AF-A0A7Y5N6Z2-F1
#
_entry.id   AF-A0A7Y5N6Z2-F1
#
_cell.length_a   1.000
_cell.length_b   1.000
_cell.length_c   1.000
_cell.angle_alpha   90.00
_cell.angle_beta   90.00
_cell.angle_gamma   90.00
#
_symmetry.space_group_name_H-M   'P 1'
#
loop_
_entity.id
_entity.type
_entity.pdbx_description
1 polymer ?
#
loop_
_entity_poly.entity_id
_entity_poly.type
_entity_poly.pdbx_seq_one_letter_code
_entity_poly.pdbx_strand_id
1 'polypeptide(L)'
;TSLDRLGGLSVASHVLAVLFFVSAMNLSGIPPMSGFLAKIGLLHAGIEVGTPLAWLLVVGGIVTSLLTLYALAKVWSQAFWRTLADAPYATEAAAGLRAGTLDVEPATAVVVDTEPRTLPRTMLGATAAMTAVGLAITLVAGPLFAYTQRAASDLAARDPYVTTVLLQEVRR
;
A
#
# COMPACT_ATOMS: atom_id res chain seq x y z
N THR A 1 4.64 -19.42 -5.54
CA THR A 1 3.28 -19.26 -4.95
C THR A 1 2.45 -18.47 -5.94
N SER A 2 1.57 -19.15 -6.69
CA SER A 2 0.95 -18.60 -7.91
C SER A 2 -0.18 -17.62 -7.60
N LEU A 3 -0.08 -16.43 -8.19
CA LEU A 3 -1.10 -15.36 -8.14
C LEU A 3 -2.37 -15.73 -8.93
N ASP A 4 -2.33 -16.77 -9.77
CA ASP A 4 -3.43 -17.19 -10.65
C ASP A 4 -4.63 -17.79 -9.91
N ARG A 5 -4.48 -18.19 -8.64
CA ARG A 5 -5.58 -18.77 -7.84
C ARG A 5 -6.35 -17.74 -6.99
N LEU A 6 -6.03 -16.45 -7.09
CA LEU A 6 -6.66 -15.38 -6.29
C LEU A 6 -7.82 -14.66 -7.01
N GLY A 7 -8.20 -15.08 -8.21
CA GLY A 7 -9.36 -14.54 -8.91
C GLY A 7 -10.66 -14.97 -8.22
N GLY A 8 -11.47 -14.00 -7.78
CA GLY A 8 -12.81 -14.25 -7.22
C GLY A 8 -13.14 -13.64 -5.85
N LEU A 9 -12.18 -13.01 -5.16
CA LEU A 9 -12.42 -12.40 -3.84
C LEU A 9 -13.37 -11.19 -3.87
N SER A 10 -13.61 -10.59 -5.05
CA SER A 10 -14.58 -9.49 -5.23
C SER A 10 -16.02 -9.89 -4.93
N VAL A 11 -16.34 -11.20 -4.98
CA VAL A 11 -17.67 -11.74 -4.65
C VAL A 11 -17.87 -11.90 -3.13
N ALA A 12 -16.79 -12.03 -2.34
CA ALA A 12 -16.89 -12.40 -0.93
C ALA A 12 -17.12 -11.24 0.06
N SER A 13 -16.72 -9.99 -0.25
CA SER A 13 -17.25 -8.79 0.44
C SER A 13 -16.76 -7.47 -0.17
N HIS A 14 -17.69 -6.59 -0.55
CA HIS A 14 -17.41 -5.20 -0.98
C HIS A 14 -16.63 -4.40 0.09
N VAL A 15 -16.78 -4.75 1.38
CA VAL A 15 -16.08 -4.11 2.50
C VAL A 15 -14.57 -4.36 2.44
N LEU A 16 -14.12 -5.55 2.06
CA LEU A 16 -12.69 -5.85 1.95
C LEU A 16 -12.04 -5.07 0.81
N ALA A 17 -12.77 -4.91 -0.29
CA ALA A 17 -12.36 -4.04 -1.38
C ALA A 17 -12.19 -2.62 -0.85
N VAL A 18 -13.21 -2.01 -0.24
CA VAL A 18 -13.09 -0.63 0.28
C VAL A 18 -11.92 -0.49 1.28
N LEU A 19 -11.73 -1.44 2.20
CA LEU A 19 -10.61 -1.40 3.15
C LEU A 19 -9.24 -1.49 2.47
N PHE A 20 -9.07 -2.41 1.51
CA PHE A 20 -7.83 -2.52 0.76
C PHE A 20 -7.61 -1.29 -0.15
N PHE A 21 -8.67 -0.70 -0.67
CA PHE A 21 -8.61 0.50 -1.52
C PHE A 21 -8.08 1.67 -0.71
N VAL A 22 -8.72 1.92 0.43
CA VAL A 22 -8.35 2.99 1.34
C VAL A 22 -6.92 2.80 1.83
N SER A 23 -6.51 1.56 2.14
CA SER A 23 -5.13 1.26 2.53
C SER A 23 -4.12 1.47 1.39
N ALA A 24 -4.43 1.01 0.17
CA ALA A 24 -3.57 1.19 -1.00
C ALA A 24 -3.44 2.67 -1.40
N MET A 25 -4.54 3.41 -1.29
CA MET A 25 -4.60 4.86 -1.50
C MET A 25 -3.76 5.62 -0.45
N ASN A 26 -3.84 5.21 0.82
CA ASN A 26 -3.03 5.79 1.91
C ASN A 26 -1.54 5.60 1.65
N LEU A 27 -1.14 4.39 1.25
CA LEU A 27 0.25 4.06 0.92
C LEU A 27 0.75 4.77 -0.35
N SER A 28 -0.13 4.93 -1.34
CA SER A 28 0.23 5.54 -2.62
C SER A 28 0.40 7.06 -2.54
N GLY A 29 -0.16 7.72 -1.53
CA GLY A 29 0.01 9.15 -1.29
C GLY A 29 -0.75 10.06 -2.27
N ILE A 30 -2.01 9.74 -2.55
CA ILE A 30 -2.94 10.65 -3.25
C ILE A 30 -3.29 11.82 -2.30
N PRO A 31 -3.56 13.07 -2.77
CA PRO A 31 -3.55 14.30 -1.96
C PRO A 31 -4.26 14.35 -0.60
N PRO A 32 -5.31 13.53 -0.27
CA PRO A 32 -5.84 13.53 1.09
C PRO A 32 -5.08 12.66 2.11
N MET A 33 -3.99 11.95 1.74
CA MET A 33 -3.35 10.91 2.58
C MET A 33 -1.97 11.32 3.14
N SER A 34 -1.64 10.87 4.36
CA SER A 34 -0.37 11.20 5.06
C SER A 34 0.90 10.91 4.25
N GLY A 35 0.90 9.89 3.39
CA GLY A 35 2.04 9.54 2.55
C GLY A 35 2.39 10.61 1.50
N PHE A 36 1.46 11.51 1.17
CA PHE A 36 1.70 12.63 0.27
C PHE A 36 2.50 13.75 0.96
N LEU A 37 2.11 14.13 2.19
CA LEU A 37 2.79 15.21 2.94
C LEU A 37 4.27 14.91 3.16
N ALA A 38 4.61 13.66 3.49
CA ALA A 38 5.99 13.24 3.66
C ALA A 38 6.82 13.42 2.38
N LYS A 39 6.25 13.06 1.22
CA LYS A 39 6.90 13.24 -0.09
C LYS A 39 7.04 14.72 -0.44
N ILE A 40 6.01 15.52 -0.24
CA ILE A 40 6.06 16.96 -0.50
C ILE A 40 7.11 17.65 0.38
N GLY A 41 7.18 17.32 1.67
CA GLY A 41 8.24 17.81 2.55
C GLY A 41 9.65 17.47 2.05
N LEU A 42 9.85 16.23 1.58
CA LEU A 42 11.12 15.79 0.99
C LEU A 42 11.45 16.50 -0.32
N LEU A 43 10.43 16.72 -1.18
CA LEU A 43 10.57 17.44 -2.44
C LEU A 43 10.94 18.92 -2.19
N HIS A 44 10.26 19.59 -1.26
CA HIS A 44 10.58 20.97 -0.88
C HIS A 44 12.01 21.07 -0.35
N ALA A 45 12.40 20.20 0.60
CA ALA A 45 13.75 20.18 1.13
C ALA A 45 14.80 19.91 0.03
N GLY A 46 14.52 19.00 -0.91
CA GLY A 46 15.41 18.72 -2.04
C GLY A 46 15.56 19.91 -3.00
N ILE A 47 14.47 20.63 -3.28
CA ILE A 47 14.49 21.82 -4.14
C ILE A 47 15.23 22.96 -3.43
N GLU A 48 15.04 23.15 -2.12
CA GLU A 48 15.73 24.16 -1.30
C GLU A 48 17.25 23.97 -1.29
N VAL A 49 17.74 22.72 -1.29
CA VAL A 49 19.18 22.41 -1.39
C VAL A 49 19.76 22.86 -2.74
N GLY A 50 18.97 22.88 -3.81
CA GLY A 50 19.31 23.50 -5.09
C GLY A 50 20.48 22.87 -5.88
N THR A 51 21.08 21.79 -5.40
CA THR A 51 22.21 21.13 -6.07
C THR A 51 21.76 20.20 -7.22
N PRO A 52 22.60 19.94 -8.24
CA PRO A 52 22.26 19.00 -9.31
C PRO A 52 21.91 17.59 -8.80
N LEU A 53 22.62 17.12 -7.75
CA LEU A 53 22.31 15.85 -7.10
C LEU A 53 20.95 15.88 -6.41
N ALA A 54 20.60 16.98 -5.74
CA ALA A 54 19.29 17.10 -5.10
C ALA A 54 18.16 17.07 -6.13
N TRP A 55 18.32 17.74 -7.28
CA TRP A 55 17.37 17.67 -8.39
C TRP A 55 17.23 16.26 -8.96
N LEU A 56 18.33 15.52 -9.11
CA LEU A 56 18.30 14.12 -9.55
C LEU A 56 17.51 13.24 -8.56
N LEU A 57 17.71 13.44 -7.26
CA LEU A 57 16.97 12.72 -6.21
C LEU A 57 15.48 13.10 -6.20
N VAL A 58 15.14 14.38 -6.40
CA VAL A 58 13.75 14.87 -6.51
C VAL A 58 13.04 14.20 -7.69
N VAL A 59 13.63 14.26 -8.88
CA VAL A 59 13.05 13.64 -10.09
C VAL A 59 12.95 12.13 -9.94
N GLY A 60 14.02 11.48 -9.45
CA GLY A 60 14.03 10.05 -9.18
C GLY A 60 12.93 9.65 -8.20
N GLY A 61 12.77 10.38 -7.09
CA GLY A 61 11.73 10.15 -6.10
C GLY A 61 10.31 10.29 -6.66
N ILE A 62 10.07 11.31 -7.51
CA ILE A 62 8.79 11.48 -8.20
C ILE A 62 8.50 10.27 -9.08
N VAL A 63 9.45 9.86 -9.92
CA VAL A 63 9.29 8.71 -10.83
C VAL A 63 9.03 7.44 -10.03
N THR A 64 9.82 7.16 -8.99
CA THR A 64 9.62 5.99 -8.11
C THR A 64 8.25 6.01 -7.43
N SER A 65 7.79 7.19 -6.98
CA SER A 65 6.46 7.34 -6.37
C SER A 65 5.35 7.04 -7.37
N LEU A 66 5.44 7.55 -8.60
CA LEU A 66 4.49 7.27 -9.67
C LEU A 66 4.48 5.78 -10.06
N LEU A 67 5.66 5.16 -10.11
CA LEU A 67 5.79 3.74 -10.42
C LEU A 67 5.16 2.85 -9.34
N THR A 68 5.31 3.25 -8.07
CA THR A 68 4.67 2.57 -6.93
C THR A 68 3.16 2.70 -6.99
N LEU A 69 2.63 3.90 -7.26
CA LEU A 69 1.20 4.14 -7.47
C LEU A 69 0.67 3.26 -8.61
N TYR A 70 1.38 3.23 -9.74
CA TYR A 70 1.01 2.42 -10.89
C TYR A 70 0.95 0.92 -10.55
N ALA A 71 1.97 0.40 -9.86
CA ALA A 71 2.01 -1.01 -9.48
C ALA A 71 0.83 -1.39 -8.55
N LEU A 72 0.56 -0.56 -7.53
CA LEU A 72 -0.57 -0.77 -6.62
C LEU A 72 -1.92 -0.66 -7.33
N ALA A 73 -2.10 0.34 -8.19
CA ALA A 73 -3.32 0.53 -8.97
C ALA A 73 -3.55 -0.64 -9.94
N LYS A 74 -2.49 -1.17 -10.56
CA LYS A 74 -2.53 -2.35 -11.41
C LYS A 74 -2.96 -3.58 -10.62
N VAL A 75 -2.33 -3.84 -9.47
CA VAL A 75 -2.68 -4.98 -8.60
C VAL A 75 -4.14 -4.86 -8.13
N TRP A 76 -4.58 -3.68 -7.72
CA TRP A 76 -5.96 -3.41 -7.33
C TRP A 76 -6.95 -3.74 -8.45
N SER A 77 -6.71 -3.22 -9.66
CA SER A 77 -7.54 -3.49 -10.83
C SER A 77 -7.58 -4.99 -11.16
N GLN A 78 -6.44 -5.68 -11.09
CA GLN A 78 -6.39 -7.11 -11.36
C GLN A 78 -7.06 -7.96 -10.27
N ALA A 79 -6.94 -7.59 -8.99
CA ALA A 79 -7.43 -8.38 -7.86
C ALA A 79 -8.94 -8.23 -7.62
N PHE A 80 -9.50 -7.03 -7.85
CA PHE A 80 -10.90 -6.74 -7.55
C PHE A 80 -11.78 -6.63 -8.80
N TRP A 81 -11.22 -6.23 -9.94
CA TRP A 81 -11.99 -6.01 -11.17
C TRP A 81 -11.99 -7.21 -12.13
N ARG A 82 -11.15 -8.23 -11.93
CA ARG A 82 -11.27 -9.50 -12.69
C ARG A 82 -12.40 -10.35 -12.11
N THR A 83 -13.45 -10.51 -12.90
CA THR A 83 -14.49 -11.52 -12.69
C THR A 83 -13.86 -12.90 -12.85
N LEU A 84 -14.23 -13.89 -12.00
CA LEU A 84 -13.77 -15.28 -12.07
C LEU A 84 -13.89 -15.92 -13.47
N ALA A 85 -14.74 -15.37 -14.33
CA ALA A 85 -14.93 -15.74 -15.73
C ALA A 85 -13.70 -15.51 -16.63
N ASP A 86 -12.78 -14.59 -16.28
CA ASP A 86 -11.57 -14.29 -17.04
C ASP A 86 -10.33 -15.05 -16.54
N ALA A 87 -10.52 -16.12 -15.75
CA ALA A 87 -9.44 -16.97 -15.32
C ALA A 87 -9.07 -17.95 -16.46
N PRO A 88 -7.80 -18.06 -16.89
CA PRO A 88 -7.39 -18.95 -17.99
C PRO A 88 -7.83 -20.40 -17.80
N TYR A 89 -7.89 -20.86 -16.54
CA TYR A 89 -8.36 -22.21 -16.20
C TYR A 89 -9.85 -22.41 -16.54
N ALA A 90 -10.68 -21.37 -16.40
CA ALA A 90 -12.12 -21.45 -16.66
C ALA A 90 -12.40 -21.50 -18.17
N THR A 91 -11.62 -20.75 -18.97
CA THR A 91 -11.67 -20.81 -20.43
C THR A 91 -11.11 -22.11 -20.99
N GLU A 92 -10.01 -22.63 -20.46
CA GLU A 92 -9.43 -23.92 -20.86
C GLU A 92 -10.34 -25.10 -20.47
N ALA A 93 -10.91 -25.10 -19.27
CA ALA A 93 -11.88 -26.11 -18.83
C ALA A 93 -13.17 -26.06 -19.68
N ALA A 94 -13.70 -24.85 -19.95
CA ALA A 94 -14.86 -24.68 -20.81
C ALA A 94 -14.59 -25.07 -22.27
N ALA A 95 -13.35 -24.90 -22.76
CA ALA A 95 -12.92 -25.37 -24.07
C ALA A 95 -12.81 -26.91 -24.11
N GLY A 96 -12.26 -27.55 -23.07
CA GLY A 96 -12.17 -29.01 -22.96
C GLY A 96 -13.53 -29.70 -22.84
N LEU A 97 -14.47 -29.11 -22.10
CA LEU A 97 -15.87 -29.54 -22.03
C LEU A 97 -16.59 -29.44 -23.38
N ARG A 98 -16.40 -28.35 -24.13
CA ARG A 98 -16.97 -28.17 -25.48
C ARG A 98 -16.33 -29.09 -26.52
N ALA A 99 -15.04 -29.41 -26.35
CA ALA A 99 -14.30 -30.32 -27.22
C ALA A 99 -14.57 -31.80 -26.90
N GLY A 100 -15.34 -32.11 -25.85
CA GLY A 100 -15.65 -33.49 -25.45
C GLY A 100 -14.42 -34.28 -24.96
N THR A 101 -13.33 -33.59 -24.61
CA THR A 101 -12.07 -34.21 -24.16
C THR A 101 -12.02 -34.41 -22.65
N LEU A 102 -13.01 -33.86 -21.92
CA LEU A 102 -13.19 -33.99 -20.49
C LEU A 102 -14.59 -34.54 -20.21
N ASP A 103 -14.68 -35.80 -19.82
CA ASP A 103 -15.91 -36.38 -19.26
C ASP A 103 -16.07 -35.90 -17.83
N VAL A 104 -16.90 -34.87 -17.65
CA VAL A 104 -17.23 -34.34 -16.33
C VAL A 104 -18.56 -34.94 -15.92
N GLU A 105 -18.51 -35.87 -14.96
CA GLU A 105 -19.70 -36.37 -14.28
C GLU A 105 -20.48 -35.17 -13.71
N PRO A 106 -21.81 -35.05 -13.85
CA PRO A 106 -22.55 -33.86 -13.43
C PRO A 106 -22.47 -33.56 -11.92
N ALA A 107 -21.91 -34.48 -11.13
CA ALA A 107 -21.57 -34.29 -9.71
C ALA A 107 -20.18 -33.64 -9.47
N THR A 108 -19.29 -33.63 -10.47
CA THR A 108 -17.94 -33.03 -10.42
C THR A 108 -17.79 -31.82 -11.34
N ALA A 109 -18.88 -31.38 -11.99
CA ALA A 109 -18.99 -30.10 -12.68
C ALA A 109 -18.81 -28.96 -11.69
N VAL A 110 -17.54 -28.69 -11.40
CA VAL A 110 -16.96 -27.56 -10.68
C VAL A 110 -18.04 -26.72 -10.02
N VAL A 111 -18.56 -27.25 -8.91
CA VAL A 111 -18.93 -26.38 -7.81
C VAL A 111 -17.59 -25.72 -7.47
N VAL A 112 -17.29 -24.61 -8.16
CA VAL A 112 -16.45 -23.58 -7.58
C VAL A 112 -17.17 -23.35 -6.29
N ASP A 113 -16.62 -23.88 -5.19
CA ASP A 113 -17.14 -23.65 -3.85
C ASP A 113 -17.24 -22.13 -3.70
N THR A 114 -18.43 -21.65 -4.04
CA THR A 114 -18.93 -20.31 -3.83
C THR A 114 -19.50 -20.29 -2.41
N GLU A 115 -19.05 -21.20 -1.54
CA GLU A 115 -19.10 -21.05 -0.11
C GLU A 115 -18.41 -19.72 0.19
N PRO A 116 -19.16 -18.67 0.60
CA PRO A 116 -18.55 -17.42 1.01
C PRO A 116 -17.72 -17.78 2.23
N ARG A 117 -16.41 -17.95 2.07
CA ARG A 117 -15.51 -18.13 3.21
C ARG A 117 -15.64 -16.87 4.05
N THR A 118 -16.48 -16.96 5.08
CA THR A 118 -16.73 -15.88 6.01
C THR A 118 -15.39 -15.58 6.67
N LEU A 119 -14.82 -14.42 6.32
CA LEU A 119 -13.55 -14.02 6.88
C LEU A 119 -13.73 -13.87 8.39
N PRO A 120 -12.86 -14.48 9.22
CA PRO A 120 -12.97 -14.36 10.66
C PRO A 120 -12.99 -12.87 11.03
N ARG A 121 -14.04 -12.46 11.76
CA ARG A 121 -14.33 -11.04 12.07
C ARG A 121 -13.17 -10.32 12.75
N THR A 122 -12.32 -11.06 13.47
CA THR A 122 -11.10 -10.56 14.11
C THR A 122 -10.04 -10.12 13.10
N MET A 123 -9.92 -10.81 11.96
CA MET A 123 -9.00 -10.43 10.87
C MET A 123 -9.47 -9.14 10.20
N LEU A 124 -10.77 -9.03 9.91
CA LEU A 124 -11.36 -7.83 9.33
C LEU A 124 -11.23 -6.63 10.28
N GLY A 125 -11.49 -6.86 11.58
CA GLY A 125 -11.33 -5.85 12.62
C GLY A 125 -9.88 -5.37 12.74
N ALA A 126 -8.89 -6.27 12.71
CA ALA A 126 -7.47 -5.91 12.76
C ALA A 126 -7.04 -5.07 11.54
N THR A 127 -7.41 -5.50 10.32
CA THR A 127 -7.07 -4.75 9.10
C THR A 127 -7.75 -3.39 9.08
N ALA A 128 -9.04 -3.32 9.44
CA ALA A 128 -9.77 -2.05 9.52
C ALA A 128 -9.18 -1.10 10.57
N ALA A 129 -8.83 -1.62 11.76
CA ALA A 129 -8.17 -0.83 12.79
C ALA A 129 -6.81 -0.29 12.30
N MET A 130 -6.00 -1.12 11.64
CA MET A 130 -4.69 -0.69 11.14
C MET A 130 -4.82 0.37 10.04
N THR A 131 -5.77 0.23 9.12
CA THR A 131 -6.07 1.25 8.11
C THR A 131 -6.61 2.54 8.75
N ALA A 132 -7.50 2.44 9.74
CA ALA A 132 -8.03 3.58 10.45
C ALA A 132 -6.94 4.36 11.22
N VAL A 133 -5.99 3.66 11.85
CA VAL A 133 -4.83 4.28 12.49
C VAL A 133 -3.97 5.02 11.46
N GLY A 134 -3.68 4.41 10.31
CA GLY A 134 -2.93 5.07 9.22
C GLY A 134 -3.62 6.33 8.68
N LEU A 135 -4.97 6.33 8.62
CA LEU A 135 -5.75 7.52 8.27
C LEU A 135 -5.72 8.57 9.37
N ALA A 136 -5.86 8.17 10.64
CA ALA A 136 -5.87 9.08 11.79
C ALA A 136 -4.54 9.84 11.93
N ILE A 137 -3.41 9.23 11.56
CA ILE A 137 -2.11 9.92 11.51
C ILE A 137 -2.16 11.14 10.58
N THR A 138 -2.95 11.09 9.51
CA THR A 138 -3.11 12.23 8.58
C THR A 138 -3.76 13.44 9.27
N LEU A 139 -4.68 13.22 10.21
CA LEU A 139 -5.33 14.29 10.97
C LEU A 139 -4.34 15.04 11.88
N VAL A 140 -3.31 14.33 12.36
CA VAL A 140 -2.27 14.86 13.25
C VAL A 140 -0.98 15.19 12.48
N ALA A 141 -1.03 15.17 11.14
CA ALA A 141 0.17 15.32 10.32
C ALA A 141 0.86 16.67 10.52
N GLY A 142 0.11 17.76 10.73
CA GLY A 142 0.68 19.09 10.99
C GLY A 142 1.57 19.13 12.24
N PRO A 143 1.04 18.81 13.44
CA PRO A 143 1.83 18.73 14.66
C PRO A 143 3.00 17.74 14.56
N LEU A 144 2.77 16.59 13.92
CA LEU A 144 3.81 15.57 13.73
C LEU A 144 4.96 16.10 12.86
N PHE A 145 4.64 16.78 11.75
CA PHE A 145 5.63 17.37 10.86
C PHE A 145 6.45 18.47 11.55
N ALA A 146 5.80 19.30 12.36
CA ALA A 146 6.48 20.31 13.16
C ALA A 146 7.45 19.69 14.19
N TYR A 147 7.05 18.56 14.80
CA TYR A 147 7.93 17.82 15.72
C TYR A 147 9.13 17.22 14.98
N THR A 148 8.91 16.58 13.84
CA THR A 148 10.00 15.99 13.05
C THR A 148 10.96 17.04 12.51
N GLN A 149 10.47 18.23 12.15
CA GLN A 149 11.33 19.31 11.65
C GLN A 149 12.28 19.82 12.74
N ARG A 150 11.79 19.98 13.98
CA ARG A 150 12.62 20.35 15.14
C ARG A 150 13.68 19.28 15.43
N ALA A 151 13.28 18.00 15.44
CA ALA A 151 14.22 16.91 15.63
C ALA A 151 15.29 16.87 14.51
N ALA A 152 14.90 17.14 13.26
CA ALA A 152 15.83 17.19 12.13
C ALA A 152 16.83 18.35 12.25
N SER A 153 16.39 19.54 12.68
CA SER A 153 17.31 20.68 12.90
C SER A 153 18.31 20.39 14.01
N ASP A 154 17.89 19.74 15.09
CA ASP A 154 18.77 19.38 16.21
C ASP A 154 19.82 18.34 15.77
N LEU A 155 19.41 17.35 14.99
CA LEU A 155 20.31 16.33 14.41
C LEU A 155 21.31 16.92 13.41
N ALA A 156 20.90 17.89 12.60
CA ALA A 156 21.75 18.55 11.62
C ALA A 156 22.78 19.47 12.29
N ALA A 157 22.36 20.20 13.34
CA ALA A 157 23.23 21.14 14.05
C ALA A 157 24.34 20.44 14.86
N ARG A 158 24.10 19.24 15.42
CA ARG A 158 25.01 18.44 16.28
C ARG A 158 25.54 19.13 17.55
N ASP A 159 25.75 20.44 17.54
CA ASP A 159 26.24 21.26 18.65
C ASP A 159 25.42 21.13 19.95
N PRO A 160 24.07 21.08 19.93
CA PRO A 160 23.29 20.96 21.17
C PRO A 160 23.56 19.63 21.89
N TYR A 161 23.75 18.54 21.13
CA TYR A 161 24.05 17.22 21.69
C TYR A 161 25.48 17.18 22.24
N VAL A 162 26.45 17.65 21.45
CA VAL A 162 27.88 17.65 21.81
C VAL A 162 28.12 18.49 23.05
N THR A 163 27.56 19.71 23.12
CA THR A 163 27.74 20.61 24.27
C THR A 163 27.05 20.08 25.53
N THR A 164 25.88 19.43 25.41
CA THR A 164 25.18 18.86 26.59
C THR A 164 25.90 17.65 27.17
N VAL A 165 26.47 16.77 26.33
CA VAL A 165 27.11 15.53 26.78
C VAL A 165 28.57 15.77 27.20
N LEU A 166 29.37 16.49 26.41
CA LEU A 166 30.81 16.64 26.68
C LEU A 166 31.13 17.64 27.80
N LEU A 167 30.23 18.58 28.12
CA LEU A 167 30.42 19.46 29.28
C LEU A 167 30.35 18.70 30.63
N GLN A 168 29.81 17.47 30.65
CA GLN A 168 29.79 16.65 31.87
C GLN A 168 31.12 15.92 32.16
N GLU A 169 31.96 15.66 31.15
CA GLU A 169 33.24 14.95 31.34
C GLU A 169 34.36 15.87 31.87
N VAL A 170 34.30 17.17 31.58
CA VAL A 170 35.33 18.14 32.02
C VAL A 170 35.13 18.57 33.49
N ARG A 171 34.03 18.17 34.14
CA ARG A 171 33.70 18.53 35.53
C ARG A 171 33.89 17.38 36.54
N ARG A 172 34.72 16.38 36.24
CA ARG A 172 35.16 15.36 37.21
C ARG A 172 36.67 15.34 37.37
#